data_AF-A0ABD3JBN5-F1
#
_entry.id   AF-A0ABD3JBN5-F1
#
_cell.length_a   1.000
_cell.length_b   1.000
_cell.length_c   1.000
_cell.angle_alpha   90.00
_cell.angle_beta   90.00
_cell.angle_gamma   90.00
#
_symmetry.space_group_name_H-M   'P 1'
#
loop_
_entity.id
_entity.type
_entity.pdbx_description
1 polymer ?
#
loop_
_entity_poly.entity_id
_entity_poly.type
_entity_poly.pdbx_seq_one_letter_code
_entity_poly.pdbx_strand_id
1 'polypeptide(L)'
;MYNNPATQPGGVPIPPTNPQPTPFGNTFYGAGSGLIRGGLGAYGEKILGSSSEYVQSNISRYFSDPQYYFQVNDQYVRNKLKVVMFPFLHRGHWTRITEPVGGRLSYKPPIYDINAPDLYIPLMAFGTYVVLAGVLLGLQGKFSPEALNWLFVKGSLGWCMQVGLLKVTLLSLGSGEAPLLDIVAYAGYTFTGLCLAILGKIVLRYTYFVLMPWTCLCMGIFLVKTMKRVLFAEVRSYDSSRHHYLLIFIALAQFPLFMWLGNISVNWLF
;
A
#
# COMPACT_ATOMS: atom_id res chain seq x y z
N MET A 1 -14.16 67.35 -29.82
CA MET A 1 -15.62 67.35 -29.60
C MET A 1 -16.09 65.90 -29.57
N TYR A 2 -16.77 65.50 -28.48
CA TYR A 2 -17.78 64.43 -28.27
C TYR A 2 -17.71 63.15 -29.17
N ASN A 3 -17.77 61.89 -28.70
CA ASN A 3 -18.44 61.27 -27.55
C ASN A 3 -17.94 59.82 -27.36
N ASN A 4 -18.08 59.24 -26.17
CA ASN A 4 -18.07 57.80 -25.83
C ASN A 4 -19.53 57.44 -25.36
N PRO A 5 -19.95 56.23 -24.93
CA PRO A 5 -19.55 54.81 -25.11
C PRO A 5 -20.76 53.87 -25.49
N ALA A 6 -20.54 52.55 -25.76
CA ALA A 6 -21.53 51.47 -25.49
C ALA A 6 -20.98 50.02 -25.71
N THR A 7 -20.87 49.27 -24.59
CA THR A 7 -21.29 47.86 -24.33
C THR A 7 -21.14 46.71 -25.37
N GLN A 8 -20.46 45.64 -24.91
CA GLN A 8 -20.43 44.21 -25.35
C GLN A 8 -21.82 43.52 -25.45
N PRO A 9 -22.03 42.21 -25.83
CA PRO A 9 -21.08 41.07 -25.98
C PRO A 9 -21.33 40.09 -27.17
N GLY A 10 -20.51 39.04 -27.29
CA GLY A 10 -20.98 37.73 -27.79
C GLY A 10 -20.13 37.05 -28.87
N GLY A 11 -19.02 36.43 -28.46
CA GLY A 11 -18.30 35.45 -29.28
C GLY A 11 -18.93 34.06 -29.19
N VAL A 12 -18.91 33.33 -30.30
CA VAL A 12 -19.30 31.91 -30.37
C VAL A 12 -18.07 31.11 -30.79
N PRO A 13 -17.57 30.17 -29.97
CA PRO A 13 -16.66 29.13 -30.44
C PRO A 13 -17.37 27.77 -30.57
N ILE A 14 -17.01 27.08 -31.65
CA ILE A 14 -17.39 25.74 -32.13
C ILE A 14 -17.18 24.65 -31.05
N PRO A 15 -18.08 23.65 -30.91
CA PRO A 15 -17.87 22.53 -29.99
C PRO A 15 -16.92 21.46 -30.56
N PRO A 16 -16.03 20.85 -29.76
CA PRO A 16 -15.22 19.73 -30.20
C PRO A 16 -15.99 18.38 -30.15
N THR A 17 -15.60 17.54 -31.10
CA THR A 17 -16.06 16.19 -31.42
C THR A 17 -15.99 15.17 -30.27
N ASN A 18 -17.00 14.31 -30.24
CA ASN A 18 -17.26 13.20 -29.33
C ASN A 18 -16.19 12.08 -29.43
N PRO A 19 -15.71 11.46 -28.32
CA PRO A 19 -14.92 10.23 -28.40
C PRO A 19 -15.82 8.97 -28.55
N GLN A 20 -15.40 8.06 -29.43
CA GLN A 20 -15.98 6.73 -29.64
C GLN A 20 -15.92 5.83 -28.37
N PRO A 21 -16.95 4.99 -28.12
CA PRO A 21 -16.92 4.03 -27.01
C PRO A 21 -16.09 2.77 -27.34
N THR A 22 -15.21 2.39 -26.42
CA THR A 22 -14.47 1.10 -26.44
C THR A 22 -15.38 -0.08 -26.06
N PRO A 23 -15.16 -1.32 -26.56
CA PRO A 23 -16.16 -2.40 -26.54
C PRO A 23 -16.37 -3.12 -25.20
N PHE A 24 -15.69 -2.72 -24.12
CA PHE A 24 -15.77 -3.41 -22.82
C PHE A 24 -16.17 -2.42 -21.71
N GLY A 25 -17.43 -1.99 -21.74
CA GLY A 25 -18.02 -1.12 -20.73
C GLY A 25 -18.99 -1.86 -19.81
N ASN A 26 -18.62 -1.94 -18.52
CA ASN A 26 -19.48 -2.00 -17.33
C ASN A 26 -20.79 -2.81 -17.38
N THR A 27 -20.68 -4.13 -17.24
CA THR A 27 -21.84 -5.03 -17.03
C THR A 27 -22.33 -5.09 -15.56
N PHE A 28 -21.79 -4.28 -14.64
CA PHE A 28 -22.07 -4.47 -13.19
C PHE A 28 -23.16 -3.55 -12.60
N TYR A 29 -23.81 -2.69 -13.39
CA TYR A 29 -24.81 -1.72 -12.87
C TYR A 29 -26.29 -2.06 -13.20
N GLY A 30 -26.56 -3.18 -13.87
CA GLY A 30 -27.89 -3.43 -14.46
C GLY A 30 -28.87 -4.31 -13.67
N ALA A 31 -28.46 -4.94 -12.57
CA ALA A 31 -29.26 -6.00 -11.94
C ALA A 31 -29.75 -5.62 -10.54
N GLY A 32 -30.80 -4.78 -10.47
CA GLY A 32 -31.65 -4.74 -9.29
C GLY A 32 -32.26 -3.38 -8.98
N SER A 33 -33.40 -3.03 -9.59
CA SER A 33 -34.30 -2.00 -9.04
C SER A 33 -35.65 -1.94 -9.77
N GLY A 34 -36.35 -3.07 -9.86
CA GLY A 34 -37.72 -3.09 -10.40
C GLY A 34 -38.84 -2.73 -9.40
N LEU A 35 -38.55 -2.62 -8.09
CA LEU A 35 -39.61 -2.67 -7.07
C LEU A 35 -39.77 -1.45 -6.16
N ILE A 36 -39.03 -0.34 -6.37
CA ILE A 36 -39.12 0.83 -5.49
C ILE A 36 -39.28 2.11 -6.32
N ARG A 37 -40.41 2.25 -7.02
CA ARG A 37 -40.74 3.47 -7.79
C ARG A 37 -42.13 4.04 -7.46
N GLY A 38 -42.58 3.85 -6.21
CA GLY A 38 -43.98 4.07 -5.84
C GLY A 38 -44.35 5.33 -5.04
N GLY A 39 -43.44 6.07 -4.37
CA GLY A 39 -43.95 7.17 -3.52
C GLY A 39 -42.98 8.10 -2.79
N LEU A 40 -41.67 8.08 -3.08
CA LEU A 40 -40.67 8.87 -2.33
C LEU A 40 -39.71 9.67 -3.23
N GLY A 41 -40.14 10.03 -4.44
CA GLY A 41 -39.27 10.54 -5.52
C GLY A 41 -38.56 11.86 -5.23
N ALA A 42 -39.22 12.86 -4.63
CA ALA A 42 -38.66 14.22 -4.54
C ALA A 42 -37.68 14.44 -3.36
N TYR A 43 -37.78 13.64 -2.29
CA TYR A 43 -36.92 13.73 -1.11
C TYR A 43 -35.94 12.55 -1.01
N GLY A 44 -36.26 11.40 -1.61
CA GLY A 44 -35.37 10.25 -1.69
C GLY A 44 -34.13 10.51 -2.53
N GLU A 45 -34.25 11.29 -3.60
CA GLU A 45 -33.14 11.58 -4.53
C GLU A 45 -32.05 12.46 -3.90
N LYS A 46 -32.42 13.40 -3.02
CA LYS A 46 -31.45 14.24 -2.27
C LYS A 46 -30.77 13.48 -1.12
N ILE A 47 -31.47 12.54 -0.47
CA ILE A 47 -30.90 11.74 0.62
C ILE A 47 -30.03 10.60 0.06
N LEU A 48 -30.45 9.94 -1.03
CA LEU A 48 -29.65 8.91 -1.72
C LEU A 48 -28.49 9.52 -2.51
N GLY A 49 -28.70 10.64 -3.20
CA GLY A 49 -27.64 11.35 -3.95
C GLY A 49 -26.54 11.85 -3.02
N SER A 50 -26.91 12.57 -1.94
CA SER A 50 -25.97 13.03 -0.93
C SER A 50 -25.26 11.87 -0.22
N SER A 51 -25.97 10.79 0.14
CA SER A 51 -25.33 9.61 0.75
C SER A 51 -24.37 8.92 -0.23
N SER A 52 -24.70 8.81 -1.52
CA SER A 52 -23.84 8.18 -2.52
C SER A 52 -22.59 9.01 -2.81
N GLU A 53 -22.69 10.33 -2.91
CA GLU A 53 -21.54 11.21 -3.13
C GLU A 53 -20.65 11.32 -1.88
N TYR A 54 -21.24 11.31 -0.68
CA TYR A 54 -20.48 11.25 0.58
C TYR A 54 -19.81 9.89 0.81
N VAL A 55 -20.52 8.79 0.52
CA VAL A 55 -19.96 7.44 0.61
C VAL A 55 -18.89 7.25 -0.46
N GLN A 56 -19.09 7.73 -1.69
CA GLN A 56 -18.12 7.59 -2.77
C GLN A 56 -16.90 8.50 -2.57
N SER A 57 -17.07 9.70 -2.02
CA SER A 57 -15.94 10.58 -1.66
C SER A 57 -15.15 10.08 -0.44
N ASN A 58 -15.81 9.49 0.57
CA ASN A 58 -15.12 8.87 1.69
C ASN A 58 -14.48 7.52 1.30
N ILE A 59 -15.17 6.66 0.55
CA ILE A 59 -14.63 5.37 0.10
C ILE A 59 -13.45 5.58 -0.83
N SER A 60 -13.51 6.50 -1.80
CA SER A 60 -12.37 6.80 -2.68
C SER A 60 -11.18 7.42 -1.95
N ARG A 61 -11.42 8.13 -0.84
CA ARG A 61 -10.35 8.66 0.01
C ARG A 61 -9.60 7.55 0.76
N TYR A 62 -10.27 6.46 1.15
CA TYR A 62 -9.66 5.35 1.89
C TYR A 62 -9.22 4.17 1.00
N PHE A 63 -9.91 3.93 -0.11
CA PHE A 63 -9.63 2.91 -1.11
C PHE A 63 -9.20 3.58 -2.41
N SER A 64 -7.89 3.68 -2.59
CA SER A 64 -7.30 4.04 -3.87
C SER A 64 -7.60 2.96 -4.93
N ASP A 65 -7.63 3.36 -6.21
CA ASP A 65 -7.80 2.42 -7.32
C ASP A 65 -6.73 1.32 -7.25
N PRO A 66 -7.09 0.04 -7.06
CA PRO A 66 -6.11 -1.03 -6.93
C PRO A 66 -5.18 -1.11 -8.15
N GLN A 67 -5.64 -0.71 -9.35
CA GLN A 67 -4.82 -0.72 -10.56
C GLN A 67 -3.54 0.11 -10.41
N TYR A 68 -3.58 1.20 -9.65
CA TYR A 68 -2.40 2.03 -9.35
C TYR A 68 -1.24 1.20 -8.79
N TYR A 69 -1.51 0.29 -7.85
CA TYR A 69 -0.48 -0.46 -7.11
C TYR A 69 0.14 -1.61 -7.90
N PHE A 70 -0.46 -1.98 -9.03
CA PHE A 70 0.01 -3.06 -9.90
C PHE A 70 0.63 -2.56 -11.21
N GLN A 71 0.75 -1.24 -11.39
CA GLN A 71 1.49 -0.64 -12.50
C GLN A 71 3.00 -0.74 -12.24
N VAL A 72 3.56 -1.93 -12.45
CA VAL A 72 4.97 -2.25 -12.25
C VAL A 72 5.60 -2.83 -13.52
N ASN A 73 6.91 -2.70 -13.67
CA ASN A 73 7.69 -3.35 -14.72
C ASN A 73 8.92 -4.07 -14.11
N ASP A 74 9.62 -4.89 -14.91
CA ASP A 74 10.76 -5.69 -14.42
C ASP A 74 11.92 -4.82 -13.90
N GLN A 75 12.11 -3.64 -14.48
CA GLN A 75 13.13 -2.70 -14.04
C GLN A 75 12.79 -2.13 -12.66
N TYR A 76 11.54 -1.72 -12.46
CA TYR A 76 11.00 -1.26 -11.19
C TYR A 76 11.17 -2.34 -10.13
N VAL A 77 10.72 -3.58 -10.38
CA VAL A 77 10.79 -4.66 -9.39
C VAL A 77 12.23 -4.91 -8.94
N ARG A 78 13.17 -5.03 -9.88
CA ARG A 78 14.59 -5.22 -9.55
C ARG A 78 15.16 -4.07 -8.73
N ASN A 79 14.81 -2.84 -9.08
CA ASN A 79 15.28 -1.66 -8.34
C ASN A 79 14.63 -1.56 -6.96
N LYS A 80 13.35 -1.86 -6.85
CA LYS A 80 12.60 -1.80 -5.59
C LYS A 80 13.09 -2.86 -4.62
N LEU A 81 13.38 -4.08 -5.09
CA LEU A 81 14.02 -5.11 -4.29
C LEU A 81 15.38 -4.65 -3.75
N LYS A 82 16.22 -3.98 -4.55
CA LYS A 82 17.47 -3.39 -4.05
C LYS A 82 17.23 -2.37 -2.94
N VAL A 83 16.21 -1.52 -3.07
CA VAL A 83 15.86 -0.52 -2.05
C VAL A 83 15.36 -1.17 -0.76
N VAL A 84 14.51 -2.19 -0.84
CA VAL A 84 13.96 -2.90 0.32
C VAL A 84 15.06 -3.70 1.03
N MET A 85 15.92 -4.40 0.27
CA MET A 85 16.97 -5.26 0.82
C MET A 85 18.21 -4.49 1.26
N PHE A 86 18.45 -3.30 0.72
CA PHE A 86 19.60 -2.46 1.02
C PHE A 86 19.20 -0.97 1.13
N PRO A 87 18.35 -0.60 2.10
CA PRO A 87 17.80 0.76 2.21
C PRO A 87 18.85 1.83 2.58
N PHE A 88 20.03 1.42 3.03
CA PHE A 88 21.16 2.31 3.28
C PHE A 88 21.93 2.65 2.00
N LEU A 89 21.82 1.85 0.93
CA LEU A 89 22.43 2.14 -0.39
C LEU A 89 21.57 3.08 -1.25
N HIS A 90 20.29 3.27 -0.91
CA HIS A 90 19.43 4.17 -1.66
C HIS A 90 19.84 5.63 -1.42
N ARG A 91 20.61 6.17 -2.38
CA ARG A 91 21.12 7.56 -2.39
C ARG A 91 20.08 8.59 -2.85
N GLY A 92 18.93 8.15 -3.35
CA GLY A 92 17.85 9.02 -3.83
C GLY A 92 17.02 9.65 -2.71
N HIS A 93 16.12 10.55 -3.10
CA HIS A 93 15.08 11.06 -2.21
C HIS A 93 14.05 9.96 -1.92
N TRP A 94 13.54 9.91 -0.70
CA TRP A 94 12.49 8.98 -0.25
C TRP A 94 11.08 9.59 -0.37
N THR A 95 10.92 10.61 -1.20
CA THR A 95 9.65 11.30 -1.42
C THR A 95 8.96 10.77 -2.63
N ARG A 96 7.65 10.56 -2.50
CA ARG A 96 6.80 10.26 -3.63
C ARG A 96 6.72 11.47 -4.56
N ILE A 97 6.71 11.20 -5.85
CA ILE A 97 6.57 12.21 -6.89
C ILE A 97 5.08 12.49 -7.08
N THR A 98 4.69 13.76 -6.97
CA THR A 98 3.33 14.22 -7.27
C THR A 98 3.31 14.97 -8.59
N GLU A 99 2.25 14.78 -9.37
CA GLU A 99 1.97 15.55 -10.57
C GLU A 99 0.61 16.26 -10.43
N PRO A 100 0.51 17.51 -10.91
CA PRO A 100 -0.75 18.21 -10.98
C PRO A 100 -1.59 17.62 -12.11
N VAL A 101 -2.63 16.85 -11.78
CA VAL A 101 -3.61 16.32 -12.73
C VAL A 101 -4.95 17.01 -12.45
N GLY A 102 -5.43 17.81 -13.41
CA GLY A 102 -6.72 18.48 -13.30
C GLY A 102 -6.86 19.43 -12.09
N GLY A 103 -5.77 20.10 -11.69
CA GLY A 103 -5.76 21.03 -10.55
C GLY A 103 -5.63 20.36 -9.17
N ARG A 104 -5.47 19.03 -9.10
CA ARG A 104 -5.15 18.27 -7.88
C ARG A 104 -3.77 17.63 -7.99
N LEU A 105 -3.05 17.57 -6.88
CA LEU A 105 -1.80 16.79 -6.81
C LEU A 105 -2.15 15.31 -6.72
N SER A 106 -1.70 14.51 -7.70
CA SER A 106 -1.85 13.06 -7.73
C SER A 106 -0.48 12.39 -7.66
N TYR A 107 -0.39 11.24 -6.99
CA TYR A 107 0.87 10.49 -6.91
C TYR A 107 1.14 9.72 -8.21
N LYS A 108 2.42 9.66 -8.61
CA LYS A 108 2.84 8.82 -9.74
C LYS A 108 2.74 7.33 -9.40
N PRO A 109 2.31 6.49 -10.35
CA PRO A 109 2.30 5.05 -10.16
C PRO A 109 3.73 4.47 -10.04
N PRO A 110 3.88 3.26 -9.47
CA PRO A 110 5.18 2.63 -9.19
C PRO A 110 6.14 2.60 -10.37
N ILE A 111 5.66 2.33 -11.58
CA ILE A 111 6.47 2.33 -12.81
C ILE A 111 7.29 3.62 -13.03
N TYR A 112 6.81 4.77 -12.54
CA TYR A 112 7.47 6.07 -12.69
C TYR A 112 8.09 6.61 -11.39
N ASP A 113 7.85 5.96 -10.25
CA ASP A 113 8.36 6.40 -8.94
C ASP A 113 8.76 5.22 -8.07
N ILE A 114 10.07 5.08 -7.82
CA ILE A 114 10.63 4.03 -6.98
C ILE A 114 10.17 4.08 -5.52
N ASN A 115 9.73 5.25 -5.04
CA ASN A 115 9.25 5.42 -3.67
C ASN A 115 7.75 5.15 -3.54
N ALA A 116 7.01 5.09 -4.65
CA ALA A 116 5.60 4.77 -4.60
C ALA A 116 5.39 3.35 -4.05
N PRO A 117 4.38 3.13 -3.19
CA PRO A 117 4.03 1.80 -2.72
C PRO A 117 3.41 0.98 -3.85
N ASP A 118 3.79 -0.30 -3.94
CA ASP A 118 3.18 -1.30 -4.81
C ASP A 118 2.65 -2.48 -3.98
N LEU A 119 1.63 -3.16 -4.49
CA LEU A 119 1.10 -4.40 -3.90
C LEU A 119 1.64 -5.65 -4.58
N TYR A 120 2.27 -5.49 -5.75
CA TYR A 120 2.85 -6.60 -6.50
C TYR A 120 3.96 -7.33 -5.72
N ILE A 121 4.99 -6.61 -5.27
CA ILE A 121 6.12 -7.22 -4.55
C ILE A 121 5.66 -7.83 -3.22
N PRO A 122 4.89 -7.13 -2.36
CA PRO A 122 4.34 -7.73 -1.14
C PRO A 122 3.58 -9.04 -1.35
N LEU A 123 2.67 -9.09 -2.32
CA LEU A 123 1.87 -10.30 -2.60
C LEU A 123 2.73 -11.44 -3.15
N MET A 124 3.64 -11.13 -4.08
CA MET A 124 4.57 -12.13 -4.62
C MET A 124 5.53 -12.65 -3.56
N ALA A 125 6.04 -11.79 -2.69
CA ALA A 125 6.91 -12.17 -1.58
C ALA A 125 6.16 -13.00 -0.54
N PHE A 126 4.90 -12.69 -0.24
CA PHE A 126 4.09 -13.49 0.66
C PHE A 126 3.86 -14.91 0.11
N GLY A 127 3.48 -15.04 -1.16
CA GLY A 127 3.36 -16.35 -1.81
C GLY A 127 4.68 -17.13 -1.80
N THR A 128 5.78 -16.44 -2.10
CA THR A 128 7.13 -17.03 -2.06
C THR A 128 7.51 -17.50 -0.65
N TYR A 129 7.17 -16.73 0.38
CA TYR A 129 7.39 -17.10 1.78
C TYR A 129 6.68 -18.42 2.12
N VAL A 130 5.41 -18.57 1.73
CA VAL A 130 4.63 -19.79 1.96
C VAL A 130 5.27 -20.98 1.24
N VAL A 131 5.68 -20.81 -0.02
CA VAL A 131 6.35 -21.86 -0.81
C VAL A 131 7.68 -22.26 -0.17
N LEU A 132 8.54 -21.31 0.19
CA LEU A 132 9.83 -21.58 0.83
C LEU A 132 9.65 -22.27 2.18
N ALA A 133 8.64 -21.88 2.96
CA ALA A 133 8.33 -22.51 4.22
C ALA A 133 7.86 -23.97 4.02
N GLY A 134 7.04 -24.24 3.00
CA GLY A 134 6.66 -25.59 2.60
C GLY A 134 7.85 -26.45 2.18
N VAL A 135 8.75 -25.91 1.35
CA VAL A 135 9.99 -26.59 0.97
C VAL A 135 10.83 -26.92 2.20
N LEU A 136 11.00 -25.97 3.12
CA LEU A 136 11.77 -26.18 4.35
C LEU A 136 11.15 -27.27 5.24
N LEU A 137 9.81 -27.33 5.37
CA LEU A 137 9.12 -28.40 6.08
C LEU A 137 9.31 -29.76 5.39
N GLY A 138 9.27 -29.79 4.05
CA GLY A 138 9.52 -30.99 3.25
C GLY A 138 10.93 -31.54 3.47
N LEU A 139 11.94 -30.68 3.44
CA LEU A 139 13.34 -31.06 3.72
C LEU A 139 13.54 -31.56 5.16
N GLN A 140 12.67 -31.19 6.09
CA GLN A 140 12.69 -31.67 7.48
C GLN A 140 11.85 -32.93 7.71
N GLY A 141 11.16 -33.45 6.69
CA GLY A 141 10.23 -34.58 6.82
C GLY A 141 8.97 -34.26 7.64
N LYS A 142 8.63 -32.98 7.80
CA LYS A 142 7.50 -32.49 8.60
C LYS A 142 6.43 -31.80 7.75
N PHE A 143 6.45 -32.05 6.44
CA PHE A 143 5.46 -31.45 5.55
C PHE A 143 4.10 -32.11 5.77
N SER A 144 3.10 -31.29 6.07
CA SER A 144 1.71 -31.65 5.92
C SER A 144 0.95 -30.45 5.35
N PRO A 145 -0.13 -30.67 4.57
CA PRO A 145 -0.99 -29.59 4.09
C PRO A 145 -1.51 -28.70 5.22
N GLU A 146 -1.78 -29.29 6.38
CA GLU A 146 -2.23 -28.59 7.59
C GLU A 146 -1.11 -27.67 8.12
N ALA A 147 0.13 -28.15 8.20
CA ALA A 147 1.27 -27.35 8.65
C ALA A 147 1.54 -26.16 7.71
N LEU A 148 1.38 -26.36 6.40
CA LEU A 148 1.50 -25.27 5.43
C LEU A 148 0.38 -24.24 5.60
N ASN A 149 -0.87 -24.69 5.81
CA ASN A 149 -2.00 -23.80 6.09
C ASN A 149 -1.78 -23.01 7.38
N TRP A 150 -1.24 -23.63 8.44
CA TRP A 150 -0.86 -22.93 9.67
C TRP A 150 0.14 -21.80 9.40
N LEU A 151 1.14 -22.02 8.54
CA LEU A 151 2.13 -21.00 8.17
C LEU A 151 1.51 -19.87 7.31
N PHE A 152 0.57 -20.19 6.44
CA PHE A 152 -0.20 -19.21 5.66
C PHE A 152 -1.03 -18.31 6.60
N VAL A 153 -1.75 -18.89 7.55
CA VAL A 153 -2.55 -18.14 8.53
C VAL A 153 -1.65 -17.29 9.42
N LYS A 154 -0.54 -17.86 9.91
CA LYS A 154 0.47 -17.16 10.71
C LYS A 154 1.05 -15.96 9.97
N GLY A 155 1.43 -16.15 8.70
CA GLY A 155 1.92 -15.07 7.83
C GLY A 155 0.85 -13.99 7.60
N SER A 156 -0.37 -14.38 7.27
CA SER A 156 -1.50 -13.45 7.07
C SER A 156 -1.77 -12.62 8.33
N LEU A 157 -1.78 -13.26 9.50
CA LEU A 157 -1.95 -12.58 10.78
C LEU A 157 -0.79 -11.62 11.07
N GLY A 158 0.46 -12.04 10.82
CA GLY A 158 1.62 -11.16 10.96
C GLY A 158 1.56 -9.94 10.05
N TRP A 159 1.06 -10.10 8.82
CA TRP A 159 0.81 -8.98 7.91
C TRP A 159 -0.26 -8.03 8.48
N CYS A 160 -1.41 -8.56 8.92
CA CYS A 160 -2.47 -7.76 9.53
C CYS A 160 -2.01 -7.02 10.79
N MET A 161 -1.23 -7.67 11.66
CA MET A 161 -0.63 -7.06 12.85
C MET A 161 0.30 -5.90 12.47
N GLN A 162 1.14 -6.09 11.44
CA GLN A 162 2.03 -5.06 10.94
C GLN A 162 1.25 -3.87 10.33
N VAL A 163 0.17 -4.13 9.59
CA VAL A 163 -0.73 -3.07 9.08
C VAL A 163 -1.37 -2.30 10.23
N GLY A 164 -1.87 -2.99 11.25
CA GLY A 164 -2.44 -2.39 12.45
C GLY A 164 -1.43 -1.51 13.19
N LEU A 165 -0.20 -1.99 13.38
CA LEU A 165 0.90 -1.23 13.99
C LEU A 165 1.18 0.07 13.23
N LEU A 166 1.30 0.00 11.90
CA LEU A 166 1.56 1.17 11.07
C LEU A 166 0.37 2.15 11.09
N LYS A 167 -0.87 1.65 11.00
CA LYS A 167 -2.07 2.49 11.02
C LYS A 167 -2.25 3.19 12.37
N VAL A 168 -2.12 2.47 13.49
CA VAL A 168 -2.18 3.05 14.84
C VAL A 168 -1.12 4.11 15.03
N THR A 169 0.10 3.86 14.54
CA THR A 169 1.19 4.85 14.60
C THR A 169 0.81 6.11 13.84
N LEU A 170 0.34 6.01 12.60
CA LEU A 170 -0.10 7.15 11.79
C LEU A 170 -1.28 7.91 12.41
N LEU A 171 -2.23 7.20 13.03
CA LEU A 171 -3.34 7.81 13.76
C LEU A 171 -2.87 8.57 15.00
N SER A 172 -1.94 8.00 15.78
CA SER A 172 -1.33 8.65 16.94
C SER A 172 -0.56 9.93 16.57
N LEU A 173 -0.16 10.05 15.31
CA LEU A 173 0.58 11.18 14.76
C LEU A 173 -0.34 12.26 14.18
N GLY A 174 -1.67 12.08 14.21
CA GLY A 174 -2.63 12.98 13.57
C GLY A 174 -2.65 12.91 12.04
N SER A 175 -1.87 11.99 11.44
CA SER A 175 -1.73 11.80 9.98
C SER A 175 -2.64 10.68 9.50
N GLY A 176 -3.95 10.86 9.65
CA GLY A 176 -4.97 9.84 9.32
C GLY A 176 -5.24 9.59 7.84
N GLU A 177 -4.74 10.46 6.96
CA GLU A 177 -5.16 10.53 5.54
C GLU A 177 -4.42 9.57 4.59
N ALA A 178 -3.41 8.83 5.07
CA ALA A 178 -2.72 7.86 4.22
C ALA A 178 -3.69 6.74 3.76
N PRO A 179 -3.77 6.46 2.44
CA PRO A 179 -4.60 5.39 1.88
C PRO A 179 -4.29 4.04 2.55
N LEU A 180 -5.32 3.24 2.81
CA LEU A 180 -5.13 1.94 3.48
C LEU A 180 -4.21 1.02 2.67
N LEU A 181 -4.34 1.05 1.34
CA LEU A 181 -3.54 0.22 0.44
C LEU A 181 -2.04 0.58 0.47
N ASP A 182 -1.69 1.84 0.73
CA ASP A 182 -0.29 2.24 0.95
C ASP A 182 0.28 1.55 2.19
N ILE A 183 -0.49 1.52 3.27
CA ILE A 183 -0.07 0.92 4.55
C ILE A 183 0.04 -0.60 4.41
N VAL A 184 -0.90 -1.23 3.70
CA VAL A 184 -0.87 -2.66 3.39
C VAL A 184 0.38 -3.01 2.58
N ALA A 185 0.70 -2.22 1.55
CA ALA A 185 1.91 -2.38 0.76
C ALA A 185 3.18 -2.25 1.61
N TYR A 186 3.29 -1.18 2.42
CA TYR A 186 4.47 -0.97 3.27
C TYR A 186 4.68 -2.09 4.29
N ALA A 187 3.60 -2.57 4.90
CA ALA A 187 3.64 -3.68 5.84
C ALA A 187 4.11 -5.00 5.19
N GLY A 188 3.70 -5.24 3.94
CA GLY A 188 3.95 -6.52 3.28
C GLY A 188 5.36 -6.69 2.72
N TYR A 189 6.14 -5.61 2.54
CA TYR A 189 7.55 -5.75 2.13
C TYR A 189 8.39 -6.57 3.12
N THR A 190 7.93 -6.73 4.37
CA THR A 190 8.52 -7.62 5.38
C THR A 190 8.76 -9.03 4.85
N PHE A 191 7.86 -9.56 4.02
CA PHE A 191 8.03 -10.89 3.43
C PHE A 191 9.21 -10.98 2.47
N THR A 192 9.66 -9.88 1.87
CA THR A 192 10.85 -9.85 1.01
C THR A 192 12.11 -10.23 1.80
N GLY A 193 12.26 -9.64 2.99
CA GLY A 193 13.37 -9.96 3.90
C GLY A 193 13.28 -11.39 4.45
N LEU A 194 12.08 -11.82 4.85
CA LEU A 194 11.84 -13.19 5.32
C LEU A 194 12.17 -14.24 4.26
N CYS A 195 11.80 -14.01 2.99
CA CYS A 195 12.15 -14.91 1.90
C CYS A 195 13.67 -15.10 1.79
N LEU A 196 14.46 -14.02 1.86
CA LEU A 196 15.91 -14.14 1.81
C LEU A 196 16.47 -14.93 3.00
N ALA A 197 15.98 -14.66 4.21
CA ALA A 197 16.44 -15.35 5.41
C ALA A 197 16.12 -16.86 5.38
N ILE A 198 14.92 -17.24 4.94
CA ILE A 198 14.50 -18.64 4.81
C ILE A 198 15.25 -19.33 3.67
N LEU A 199 15.41 -18.66 2.52
CA LEU A 199 16.19 -19.20 1.42
C LEU A 199 17.63 -19.48 1.86
N GLY A 200 18.26 -18.55 2.59
CA GLY A 200 19.58 -18.76 3.16
C GLY A 200 19.62 -19.95 4.13
N LYS A 201 18.58 -20.16 4.96
CA LYS A 201 18.45 -21.32 5.84
C LYS A 201 18.39 -22.65 5.08
N ILE A 202 17.70 -22.68 3.94
CA ILE A 202 17.60 -23.87 3.07
C ILE A 202 18.97 -24.20 2.47
N VAL A 203 19.72 -23.20 2.01
CA VAL A 203 21.05 -23.39 1.42
C VAL A 203 22.07 -23.80 2.49
N LEU A 204 22.14 -23.05 3.59
CA LEU A 204 23.07 -23.28 4.70
C LEU A 204 22.40 -22.90 6.02
N ARG A 205 22.24 -23.89 6.92
CA ARG A 205 21.56 -23.70 8.21
C ARG A 205 22.12 -22.53 9.02
N TYR A 206 23.44 -22.32 9.00
CA TYR A 206 24.10 -21.25 9.77
C TYR A 206 23.85 -19.84 9.19
N THR A 207 23.64 -19.72 7.88
CA THR A 207 23.39 -18.44 7.21
C THR A 207 22.10 -17.78 7.72
N TYR A 208 21.15 -18.56 8.22
CA TYR A 208 19.95 -18.05 8.89
C TYR A 208 20.28 -17.09 10.03
N PHE A 209 21.26 -17.41 10.89
CA PHE A 209 21.60 -16.58 12.05
C PHE A 209 22.21 -15.23 11.66
N VAL A 210 22.74 -15.11 10.44
CA VAL A 210 23.30 -13.85 9.91
C VAL A 210 22.26 -13.09 9.09
N LEU A 211 21.55 -13.76 8.17
CA LEU A 211 20.57 -13.11 7.29
C LEU A 211 19.31 -12.65 8.02
N MET A 212 18.91 -13.35 9.07
CA MET A 212 17.71 -13.00 9.83
C MET A 212 17.84 -11.62 10.50
N PRO A 213 18.85 -11.34 11.34
CA PRO A 213 19.04 -10.00 11.89
C PRO A 213 19.32 -8.96 10.80
N TRP A 214 20.08 -9.31 9.75
CA TRP A 214 20.35 -8.40 8.63
C TRP A 214 19.09 -7.90 7.93
N THR A 215 18.22 -8.83 7.51
CA THR A 215 16.96 -8.53 6.81
C THR A 215 15.97 -7.80 7.72
N CYS A 216 15.91 -8.16 9.01
CA CYS A 216 15.14 -7.43 10.02
C CYS A 216 15.59 -5.97 10.14
N LEU A 217 16.90 -5.72 10.20
CA LEU A 217 17.47 -4.38 10.30
C LEU A 217 17.19 -3.57 9.03
N CYS A 218 17.33 -4.18 7.86
CA CYS A 218 16.96 -3.57 6.58
C CYS A 218 15.47 -3.18 6.57
N MET A 219 14.57 -4.09 6.96
CA MET A 219 13.13 -3.79 7.00
C MET A 219 12.80 -2.66 7.97
N GLY A 220 13.41 -2.64 9.16
CA GLY A 220 13.27 -1.55 10.12
C GLY A 220 13.71 -0.20 9.56
N ILE A 221 14.88 -0.13 8.92
CA ILE A 221 15.37 1.11 8.28
C ILE A 221 14.43 1.54 7.14
N PHE A 222 14.00 0.61 6.30
CA PHE A 222 13.09 0.89 5.19
C PHE A 222 11.77 1.50 5.68
N LEU A 223 11.14 0.89 6.70
CA LEU A 223 9.90 1.43 7.28
C LEU A 223 10.12 2.80 7.91
N VAL A 224 11.19 2.98 8.68
CA VAL A 224 11.49 4.28 9.30
C VAL A 224 11.68 5.35 8.24
N LYS A 225 12.48 5.09 7.20
CA LYS A 225 12.72 6.07 6.14
C LYS A 225 11.44 6.43 5.38
N THR A 226 10.61 5.44 5.10
CA THR A 226 9.37 5.64 4.35
C THR A 226 8.29 6.33 5.18
N MET A 227 8.07 5.87 6.42
CA MET A 227 7.08 6.44 7.34
C MET A 227 7.46 7.85 7.80
N LYS A 228 8.75 8.11 8.03
CA LYS A 228 9.24 9.46 8.34
C LYS A 228 8.75 10.46 7.28
N ARG A 229 8.80 10.11 6.00
CA ARG A 229 8.42 11.03 4.91
C ARG A 229 6.92 11.10 4.67
N VAL A 230 6.18 10.01 4.81
CA VAL A 230 4.70 10.04 4.82
C VAL A 230 4.22 10.99 5.91
N LEU A 231 4.83 10.94 7.09
CA LEU A 231 4.52 11.81 8.21
C LEU A 231 4.88 13.30 7.96
N PHE A 232 6.08 13.59 7.45
CA PHE A 232 6.53 14.97 7.21
C PHE A 232 5.85 15.65 6.01
N ALA A 233 5.29 14.88 5.07
CA ALA A 233 4.50 15.43 3.97
C ALA A 233 3.15 16.00 4.45
N GLU A 234 2.56 15.37 5.47
CA GLU A 234 1.21 15.70 5.98
C GLU A 234 1.22 16.69 7.16
N VAL A 235 2.24 16.65 8.03
CA VAL A 235 2.26 17.45 9.27
C VAL A 235 3.31 18.56 9.20
N ARG A 236 2.87 19.80 8.92
CA ARG A 236 3.76 20.98 8.87
C ARG A 236 4.16 21.57 10.23
N SER A 237 3.56 21.17 11.35
CA SER A 237 3.89 21.70 12.68
C SER A 237 3.38 20.79 13.81
N TYR A 238 4.19 19.84 14.29
CA TYR A 238 3.98 19.26 15.63
C TYR A 238 5.22 18.54 16.18
N ASP A 239 5.28 18.43 17.52
CA ASP A 239 6.34 17.95 18.41
C ASP A 239 7.26 16.86 17.82
N SER A 240 8.45 17.28 17.39
CA SER A 240 9.49 16.45 16.76
C SER A 240 9.89 15.24 17.62
N SER A 241 9.82 15.33 18.95
CA SER A 241 10.32 14.29 19.85
C SER A 241 9.51 12.99 19.77
N ARG A 242 8.17 13.07 19.82
CA ARG A 242 7.25 11.93 19.75
C ARG A 242 7.38 11.16 18.44
N HIS A 243 7.62 11.86 17.33
CA HIS A 243 7.82 11.27 16.02
C HIS A 243 9.02 10.32 15.99
N HIS A 244 10.14 10.72 16.61
CA HIS A 244 11.33 9.90 16.66
C HIS A 244 11.12 8.62 17.49
N TYR A 245 10.47 8.73 18.66
CA TYR A 245 10.16 7.56 19.49
C TYR A 245 9.24 6.56 18.78
N LEU A 246 8.21 7.03 18.08
CA LEU A 246 7.30 6.16 17.32
C LEU A 246 7.99 5.48 16.14
N LEU A 247 8.88 6.18 15.43
CA LEU A 247 9.68 5.58 14.36
C LEU A 247 10.63 4.50 14.90
N ILE A 248 11.30 4.76 16.02
CA ILE A 248 12.16 3.77 16.69
C ILE A 248 11.32 2.57 17.13
N PHE A 249 10.12 2.80 17.68
CA PHE A 249 9.20 1.74 18.06
C PHE A 249 8.81 0.83 16.88
N ILE A 250 8.48 1.40 15.71
CA ILE A 250 8.20 0.62 14.50
C ILE A 250 9.40 -0.27 14.12
N ALA A 251 10.62 0.28 14.17
CA ALA A 251 11.83 -0.46 13.86
C ALA A 251 12.08 -1.61 14.85
N LEU A 252 11.92 -1.37 16.15
CA LEU A 252 12.11 -2.39 17.19
C LEU A 252 11.04 -3.48 17.11
N ALA A 253 9.79 -3.12 16.78
CA ALA A 253 8.70 -4.07 16.59
C ALA A 253 8.95 -5.05 15.41
N GLN A 254 9.86 -4.74 14.48
CA GLN A 254 10.24 -5.69 13.44
C GLN A 254 10.94 -6.92 14.02
N PHE A 255 11.73 -6.79 15.08
CA PHE A 255 12.48 -7.90 15.65
C PHE A 255 11.59 -9.07 16.11
N PRO A 256 10.60 -8.87 17.02
CA PRO A 256 9.72 -9.96 17.42
C PRO A 256 8.88 -10.48 16.26
N LEU A 257 8.44 -9.63 15.34
CA LEU A 257 7.68 -10.05 14.15
C LEU A 257 8.50 -10.97 13.25
N PHE A 258 9.72 -10.58 12.92
CA PHE A 258 10.65 -11.38 12.12
C PHE A 258 10.94 -12.70 12.82
N MET A 259 11.34 -12.68 14.09
CA MET A 259 11.65 -13.90 14.84
C MET A 259 10.46 -14.86 14.89
N TRP A 260 9.25 -14.34 15.08
CA TRP A 260 8.03 -15.13 15.08
C TRP A 260 7.73 -15.73 13.70
N LEU A 261 7.72 -14.91 12.64
CA LEU A 261 7.41 -15.37 11.27
C LEU A 261 8.51 -16.27 10.67
N GLY A 262 9.78 -16.03 10.98
CA GLY A 262 10.91 -16.85 10.51
C GLY A 262 11.03 -18.20 11.22
N ASN A 263 10.36 -18.38 12.37
CA ASN A 263 10.20 -19.67 13.00
C ASN A 263 9.17 -20.50 12.22
N ILE A 264 9.69 -21.27 11.26
CA ILE A 264 8.93 -22.27 10.48
C ILE A 264 8.74 -23.53 11.35
N SER A 265 7.83 -23.43 12.30
CA SER A 265 7.32 -24.55 13.10
C SER A 265 5.80 -24.43 13.26
N VAL A 266 5.17 -25.55 13.61
CA VAL A 266 3.73 -25.62 13.87
C VAL A 266 3.38 -24.96 15.22
N ASN A 267 4.38 -24.74 16.07
CA ASN A 267 4.18 -24.08 17.35
C ASN A 267 3.91 -22.58 17.12
N TRP A 268 2.83 -22.10 17.74
CA TRP A 268 2.42 -20.69 17.67
C TRP A 268 3.38 -19.75 18.39
N LEU A 269 4.08 -20.25 19.39
CA LEU A 269 5.11 -19.55 20.14
C LEU A 269 6.43 -20.31 20.00
N PHE A 270 7.53 -19.58 20.24
CA PHE A 270 8.93 -19.97 19.98
C PHE A 270 9.26 -21.45 20.11
#